data_AF-A0A2T4TYY7-F1
#
_entry.id   AF-A0A2T4TYY7-F1
#
_cell.length_a   1.000
_cell.length_b   1.000
_cell.length_c   1.000
_cell.angle_alpha   90.00
_cell.angle_beta   90.00
_cell.angle_gamma   90.00
#
_symmetry.space_group_name_H-M   'P 1'
#
loop_
_entity.id
_entity.type
_entity.pdbx_description
1 polymer ?
#
loop_
_entity_poly.entity_id
_entity_poly.type
_entity_poly.pdbx_seq_one_letter_code
_entity_poly.pdbx_strand_id
1 'polypeptide(L)'
;MRAHGAPLSLVCRTLGVSRAGFYKWQHSSAPTPPRQEPRDKRLAQRIRSTLGREETFGCRRVWAWLRLKEGVVVNRKTVHRDYATEGLASPCPSAQADMGESSTVDQPDRLWATDTTKIWCVRDG
;
A
#
# COMPACT_ATOMS: atom_id res chain seq x y z
N MET A 1 21.00 -1.34 -38.37
CA MET A 1 20.69 -0.01 -37.81
C MET A 1 21.87 0.92 -38.04
N ARG A 2 21.64 2.04 -38.72
CA ARG A 2 22.64 3.09 -38.95
C ARG A 2 22.38 4.23 -37.97
N ALA A 3 23.42 4.69 -37.28
CA ALA A 3 23.39 5.95 -36.55
C ALA A 3 24.15 6.97 -37.40
N HIS A 4 23.48 8.06 -37.82
CA HIS A 4 24.11 9.14 -38.60
C HIS A 4 24.92 8.68 -39.84
N GLY A 5 24.42 7.67 -40.56
CA GLY A 5 25.06 7.15 -41.78
C GLY A 5 26.10 6.04 -41.58
N ALA A 6 26.57 5.80 -40.35
CA ALA A 6 27.51 4.73 -40.03
C ALA A 6 26.83 3.52 -39.35
N PRO A 7 27.34 2.28 -39.52
CA PRO A 7 26.82 1.12 -38.81
C PRO A 7 27.09 1.25 -37.31
N LEU A 8 26.06 1.06 -36.48
CA LEU A 8 26.14 1.22 -35.01
C LEU A 8 27.23 0.34 -34.38
N SER A 9 27.51 -0.83 -34.95
CA SER A 9 28.60 -1.71 -34.51
C SER A 9 29.98 -1.04 -34.60
N LEU A 10 30.22 -0.26 -35.66
CA LEU A 10 31.47 0.47 -35.84
C LEU A 10 31.59 1.59 -34.81
N VAL A 11 30.52 2.36 -34.62
CA VAL A 11 30.46 3.47 -33.67
C VAL A 11 30.62 2.98 -32.22
N CYS A 12 29.93 1.90 -31.84
CA CYS A 12 30.08 1.31 -30.51
C CYS A 12 31.50 0.78 -30.26
N ARG A 13 32.13 0.16 -31.27
CA ARG A 13 33.50 -0.35 -31.17
C ARG A 13 34.52 0.78 -31.04
N THR A 14 34.39 1.86 -31.82
CA THR A 14 35.31 3.01 -31.75
C THR A 14 35.19 3.75 -30.41
N LEU A 15 33.98 3.84 -29.86
CA LEU A 15 33.72 4.51 -28.57
C LEU A 15 33.91 3.61 -27.34
N GLY A 16 34.23 2.32 -27.52
CA GLY A 16 34.44 1.38 -26.40
C GLY A 16 33.18 1.05 -25.59
N VAL A 17 31.99 1.30 -26.13
CA VAL A 17 30.70 1.02 -25.47
C VAL A 17 30.07 -0.24 -26.04
N SER A 18 29.42 -1.03 -25.18
CA SER A 18 28.66 -2.20 -25.65
C SER A 18 27.39 -1.75 -26.38
N ARG A 19 26.98 -2.51 -27.40
CA ARG A 19 25.70 -2.28 -28.11
C ARG A 19 24.51 -2.29 -27.13
N ALA A 20 24.53 -3.20 -26.16
CA ALA A 20 23.49 -3.29 -25.14
C ALA A 20 23.44 -2.04 -24.24
N GLY A 21 24.61 -1.49 -23.87
CA GLY A 21 24.69 -0.24 -23.12
C GLY A 21 24.16 0.96 -23.91
N PHE A 22 24.48 1.04 -25.21
CA PHE A 22 23.95 2.07 -26.10
C PHE A 22 22.43 2.03 -26.20
N TYR A 23 21.84 0.85 -26.45
CA TYR A 23 20.37 0.72 -26.49
C TYR A 23 19.73 1.02 -25.14
N LYS A 24 20.32 0.56 -24.04
CA LYS A 24 19.82 0.86 -22.70
C LYS A 24 19.82 2.35 -22.43
N TRP A 25 20.89 3.06 -22.79
CA TRP A 25 20.97 4.52 -22.71
C TRP A 25 19.91 5.17 -23.61
N GLN A 26 19.81 4.78 -24.87
CA GLN A 26 18.82 5.31 -25.82
C GLN A 26 17.38 5.13 -25.30
N HIS A 27 17.06 3.97 -24.73
CA HIS A 27 15.76 3.68 -24.13
C HIS A 27 15.53 4.42 -22.79
N SER A 28 16.60 4.75 -22.04
CA SER A 28 16.51 5.51 -20.79
C SER A 28 16.50 7.03 -21.01
N SER A 29 17.00 7.49 -22.17
CA SER A 29 16.97 8.90 -22.60
C SER A 29 15.62 9.32 -23.16
N ALA A 30 14.72 8.37 -23.45
CA ALA A 30 13.32 8.68 -23.59
C ALA A 30 12.82 9.28 -22.26
N PRO A 31 12.00 10.35 -22.26
CA PRO A 31 11.41 10.86 -21.04
C PRO A 31 10.76 9.70 -20.31
N THR A 32 11.32 9.31 -19.17
CA THR A 32 10.63 8.38 -18.28
C THR A 32 9.31 9.09 -17.98
N PRO A 33 8.14 8.48 -18.26
CA PRO A 33 6.89 9.12 -17.92
C PRO A 33 6.99 9.49 -16.44
N PRO A 34 6.68 10.74 -16.06
CA PRO A 34 6.82 11.16 -14.68
C PRO A 34 6.14 10.08 -13.83
N ARG A 35 6.89 9.56 -12.84
CA ARG A 35 6.35 8.72 -11.78
C ARG A 35 4.98 9.30 -11.43
N GLN A 36 3.92 8.49 -11.41
CA GLN A 36 2.51 8.91 -11.42
C GLN A 36 2.06 9.76 -10.19
N GLU A 37 2.78 10.83 -9.86
CA GLU A 37 2.52 11.86 -8.87
C GLU A 37 1.09 12.40 -8.93
N PRO A 38 0.46 12.68 -10.11
CA PRO A 38 -0.92 13.16 -10.11
C PRO A 38 -1.94 12.09 -9.72
N ARG A 39 -1.60 10.80 -9.83
CA ARG A 39 -2.49 9.70 -9.42
C ARG A 39 -2.41 9.46 -7.91
N ASP A 40 -1.21 9.55 -7.35
CA ASP A 40 -0.96 9.34 -5.92
C ASP A 40 -1.67 10.42 -5.08
N LYS A 41 -1.63 11.70 -5.49
CA LYS A 41 -2.35 12.78 -4.77
C LYS A 41 -3.88 12.62 -4.77
N ARG A 42 -4.46 12.19 -5.91
CA ARG A 42 -5.90 11.95 -6.01
C ARG A 42 -6.34 10.74 -5.17
N LEU A 43 -5.51 9.71 -5.11
CA LEU A 43 -5.78 8.53 -4.28
C LEU A 43 -5.73 8.87 -2.80
N ALA A 44 -4.73 9.64 -2.37
CA ALA A 44 -4.61 10.12 -0.99
C ALA A 44 -5.82 10.97 -0.55
N GLN A 45 -6.27 11.92 -1.37
CA GLN A 45 -7.48 12.69 -1.10
C GLN A 45 -8.72 11.81 -0.97
N ARG A 46 -8.88 10.80 -1.82
CA ARG A 46 -9.99 9.84 -1.72
C ARG A 46 -9.93 9.05 -0.43
N ILE A 47 -8.76 8.51 -0.08
CA ILE A 47 -8.54 7.79 1.18
C ILE A 47 -8.97 8.65 2.37
N ARG A 48 -8.56 9.93 2.42
CA ARG A 48 -9.00 10.86 3.47
C ARG A 48 -10.51 11.09 3.47
N SER A 49 -11.13 11.24 2.29
CA SER A 49 -12.58 11.41 2.19
C SER A 49 -13.37 10.19 2.66
N THR A 50 -12.86 8.98 2.41
CA THR A 50 -13.46 7.74 2.90
C THR A 50 -13.39 7.67 4.43
N LEU A 51 -12.25 8.08 5.02
CA LEU A 51 -12.07 8.10 6.47
C LEU A 51 -12.89 9.20 7.17
N GLY A 52 -13.10 10.34 6.53
CA GLY A 52 -13.98 11.39 7.05
C GLY A 52 -15.46 11.01 7.08
N ARG A 53 -15.86 9.95 6.35
CA ARG A 53 -17.22 9.39 6.41
C ARG A 53 -17.36 8.36 7.53
N GLU A 54 -16.35 7.51 7.69
CA GLU A 54 -16.31 6.51 8.75
C GLU A 54 -14.92 6.46 9.37
N GLU A 55 -14.84 6.91 10.62
CA GLU A 55 -13.60 7.24 11.33
C GLU A 55 -12.73 5.99 11.63
N THR A 56 -13.26 4.78 11.45
CA THR A 56 -12.65 3.52 11.95
C THR A 56 -12.15 2.59 10.84
N PHE A 57 -11.93 3.07 9.61
CA PHE A 57 -11.44 2.18 8.54
C PHE A 57 -9.92 2.03 8.54
N GLY A 58 -9.45 0.85 8.92
CA GLY A 58 -8.07 0.44 8.65
C GLY A 58 -7.78 0.30 7.14
N CYS A 59 -6.51 0.31 6.76
CA CYS A 59 -6.04 0.20 5.37
C CYS A 59 -6.74 -0.89 4.52
N ARG A 60 -6.99 -2.07 5.10
CA ARG A 60 -7.69 -3.17 4.40
C ARG A 60 -9.15 -2.83 4.06
N ARG A 61 -9.87 -2.20 5.00
CA ARG A 61 -11.26 -1.75 4.79
C ARG A 61 -11.32 -0.63 3.78
N VAL A 62 -10.39 0.33 3.82
CA VAL A 62 -10.30 1.39 2.81
C VAL A 62 -10.09 0.80 1.41
N TRP A 63 -9.16 -0.14 1.24
CA TRP A 63 -8.96 -0.79 -0.06
C TRP A 63 -10.23 -1.51 -0.55
N ALA A 64 -10.91 -2.25 0.33
CA ALA A 64 -12.15 -2.94 0.00
C ALA A 64 -13.26 -1.95 -0.38
N TRP A 65 -13.38 -0.84 0.33
CA TRP A 65 -14.35 0.22 0.03
C TRP A 65 -14.10 0.85 -1.33
N LEU A 66 -12.85 1.27 -1.59
CA LEU A 66 -12.45 1.83 -2.88
C LEU A 66 -12.78 0.87 -4.03
N ARG A 67 -12.58 -0.44 -3.83
CA ARG A 67 -12.84 -1.46 -4.84
C ARG A 67 -14.33 -1.74 -5.05
N LEU A 68 -15.07 -1.95 -3.96
CA LEU A 68 -16.43 -2.50 -3.99
C LEU A 68 -17.52 -1.42 -4.05
N LYS A 69 -17.30 -0.27 -3.40
CA LYS A 69 -18.28 0.83 -3.35
C LYS A 69 -17.98 1.91 -4.40
N GLU A 70 -16.70 2.21 -4.63
CA GLU A 70 -16.30 3.27 -5.57
C GLU A 70 -15.81 2.74 -6.94
N GLY A 71 -15.68 1.41 -7.10
CA GLY A 71 -15.25 0.78 -8.36
C GLY A 71 -13.80 1.08 -8.77
N VAL A 72 -12.99 1.62 -7.86
CA VAL A 72 -11.62 2.04 -8.13
C VAL A 72 -10.68 0.83 -8.18
N VAL A 73 -10.03 0.63 -9.32
CA VAL A 73 -9.05 -0.44 -9.49
C VAL A 73 -7.66 0.03 -9.03
N VAL A 74 -7.34 -0.23 -7.76
CA VAL A 74 -6.03 0.08 -7.16
C VAL A 74 -5.41 -1.14 -6.50
N ASN A 75 -4.09 -1.25 -6.61
CA ASN A 75 -3.35 -2.30 -5.93
C ASN A 75 -3.37 -2.05 -4.41
N ARG A 76 -3.58 -3.10 -3.63
CA ARG A 76 -3.54 -3.05 -2.16
C ARG A 76 -2.23 -2.48 -1.63
N LYS A 77 -1.09 -2.75 -2.28
CA LYS A 77 0.22 -2.19 -1.90
C LYS A 77 0.28 -0.67 -2.07
N THR A 78 -0.33 -0.14 -3.12
CA THR A 78 -0.40 1.32 -3.37
C THR A 78 -1.23 1.98 -2.27
N VAL A 79 -2.41 1.43 -1.97
CA VAL A 79 -3.25 1.94 -0.87
C VAL A 79 -2.50 1.88 0.46
N HIS A 80 -1.80 0.79 0.76
CA HIS A 80 -1.02 0.68 1.99
C HIS A 80 0.10 1.72 2.08
N ARG A 81 0.85 1.91 1.00
CA ARG A 81 1.92 2.91 0.94
C ARG A 81 1.34 4.30 1.22
N ASP A 82 0.31 4.69 0.48
CA ASP A 82 -0.26 6.03 0.60
C ASP A 82 -0.91 6.22 1.99
N TYR A 83 -1.61 5.20 2.51
CA TYR A 83 -2.17 5.20 3.87
C TYR A 83 -1.10 5.37 4.96
N ALA A 84 0.07 4.73 4.80
CA ALA A 84 1.20 4.90 5.71
C ALA A 84 1.87 6.27 5.56
N THR A 85 2.07 6.75 4.33
CA THR A 85 2.65 8.09 4.06
C THR A 85 1.79 9.20 4.64
N GLU A 86 0.48 9.02 4.65
CA GLU A 86 -0.50 9.94 5.24
C GLU A 86 -0.58 9.86 6.77
N GLY A 87 0.19 8.99 7.42
CA GLY A 87 0.21 8.85 8.88
C GLY A 87 -1.07 8.22 9.47
N LEU A 88 -1.85 7.54 8.64
CA LEU A 88 -3.15 6.95 9.03
C LEU A 88 -3.00 5.56 9.65
N ALA A 89 -1.80 4.98 9.57
CA ALA A 89 -1.51 3.71 10.21
C ALA A 89 -1.57 3.88 11.73
N SER A 90 -2.48 3.18 12.38
CA SER A 90 -2.46 3.06 13.84
C SER A 90 -1.10 2.47 14.26
N PRO A 91 -0.43 3.06 15.26
CA PRO A 91 0.74 2.42 15.83
C PRO A 91 0.31 1.04 16.32
N CYS A 92 1.04 0.00 15.94
CA CYS A 92 0.88 -1.29 16.57
C CYS A 92 1.31 -1.10 18.04
N PRO A 93 0.41 -1.23 19.03
CA PRO A 93 0.87 -1.21 20.41
C PRO A 93 1.88 -2.34 20.56
N SER A 94 3.04 -2.03 21.12
CA SER A 94 3.99 -3.05 21.54
C SER A 94 3.23 -4.06 22.41
N ALA A 95 3.47 -5.35 22.21
CA ALA A 95 2.77 -6.45 22.87
C ALA A 95 3.04 -6.56 24.38
N GLN A 96 3.35 -5.46 25.06
CA GLN A 96 3.19 -5.38 26.50
C GLN A 96 1.69 -5.25 26.74
N ALA A 97 1.04 -6.40 26.89
CA ALA A 97 -0.25 -6.42 27.54
C ALA A 97 -0.03 -5.77 28.91
N ASP A 98 -0.70 -4.64 29.17
CA ASP A 98 -0.97 -4.27 30.55
C ASP A 98 -1.79 -5.44 31.10
N MET A 99 -1.09 -6.31 31.82
CA MET A 99 -1.72 -7.33 32.65
C MET A 99 -2.42 -6.51 33.72
N GLY A 100 -3.68 -6.15 33.46
CA GLY A 100 -4.52 -5.44 34.41
C GLY A 100 -4.53 -6.15 35.77
N GLU A 101 -5.04 -5.47 36.78
CA GLU A 101 -5.11 -6.01 38.14
C GLU A 101 -5.63 -7.45 38.16
N SER A 102 -4.93 -8.33 38.90
CA SER A 102 -5.25 -9.75 38.94
C SER A 102 -6.70 -9.94 39.36
N SER A 103 -7.52 -10.53 38.48
CA SER A 103 -8.93 -10.79 38.76
C SER A 103 -9.10 -12.06 39.59
N THR A 104 -8.46 -12.12 40.76
CA THR A 104 -8.55 -13.25 41.69
C THR A 104 -9.55 -12.93 42.78
N VAL A 105 -10.51 -13.82 43.04
CA VAL A 105 -11.49 -13.66 44.11
C VAL A 105 -11.43 -14.85 45.07
N ASP A 106 -11.70 -14.59 46.34
CA ASP A 106 -11.56 -15.51 47.46
C ASP A 106 -12.72 -16.51 47.59
N GLN A 107 -13.85 -16.24 46.94
CA GLN A 107 -15.08 -17.03 47.05
C GLN A 107 -15.78 -17.21 45.69
N PRO A 108 -16.50 -18.33 45.50
CA PRO A 108 -17.37 -18.52 44.34
C PRO A 108 -18.47 -17.44 44.27
N ASP A 109 -19.01 -17.20 43.06
CA ASP A 109 -20.14 -16.29 42.80
C ASP A 109 -19.92 -14.81 43.17
N ARG A 110 -18.68 -14.33 43.03
CA ARG A 110 -18.30 -12.93 43.31
C ARG A 110 -17.77 -12.17 42.10
N LEU A 111 -17.28 -12.87 41.09
CA LEU A 111 -16.84 -12.31 39.82
C LEU A 111 -17.41 -13.16 38.70
N TRP A 112 -18.20 -12.53 37.84
CA TRP A 112 -18.66 -13.12 36.59
C TRP A 112 -17.96 -12.41 35.44
N ALA A 113 -17.15 -13.17 34.70
CA ALA A 113 -16.58 -12.71 33.45
C ALA A 113 -17.43 -13.26 32.30
N THR A 114 -17.64 -12.44 31.28
CA THR A 114 -18.26 -12.87 30.03
C THR A 114 -17.33 -12.45 28.90
N ASP A 115 -16.80 -13.41 28.15
CA ASP A 115 -16.09 -13.12 26.93
C ASP A 115 -17.08 -13.07 25.76
N THR A 116 -16.85 -12.14 24.84
CA THR A 116 -17.62 -12.09 23.60
C THR A 116 -16.99 -13.04 22.60
N THR A 117 -17.64 -14.17 22.35
CA THR A 117 -17.24 -15.06 21.26
C THR A 117 -17.76 -14.52 19.93
N LYS A 118 -16.86 -14.18 19.01
CA LYS A 118 -17.23 -13.86 17.63
C LYS A 118 -17.45 -15.16 16.85
N ILE A 119 -18.71 -15.48 16.56
CA ILE A 119 -19.07 -16.54 15.63
C ILE A 119 -19.02 -15.98 14.20
N TRP A 120 -18.24 -16.61 13.33
CA TRP A 120 -18.23 -16.24 11.92
C TRP A 120 -19.44 -16.86 11.22
N CYS A 121 -20.44 -16.03 10.93
CA CYS A 121 -21.52 -16.43 10.03
C CYS A 121 -20.94 -16.60 8.62
N VAL A 122 -21.19 -17.75 8.00
CA VAL A 122 -20.78 -18.02 6.63
C VAL A 122 -21.66 -17.19 5.70
N ARG A 123 -21.04 -16.23 5.00
CA ARG A 123 -21.49 -15.56 3.78
C ARG A 123 -22.73 -14.66 3.92
N ASP A 124 -22.51 -13.40 3.58
CA ASP A 124 -23.53 -12.37 3.38
C ASP A 124 -24.70 -12.89 2.50
N GLY A 125 -25.92 -12.49 2.84
CA GLY A 125 -27.08 -12.59 1.96
C GLY A 125 -26.95 -11.71 0.72
#